data_AF-A0AAX4AJU0-F1
#
_entry.id   AF-A0AAX4AJU0-F1
#
_cell.length_a   1.000
_cell.length_b   1.000
_cell.length_c   1.000
_cell.angle_alpha   90.00
_cell.angle_beta   90.00
_cell.angle_gamma   90.00
#
_symmetry.space_group_name_H-M   'P 1'
#
loop_
_entity.id
_entity.type
_entity.pdbx_description
1 polymer ?
#
loop_
_entity_poly.entity_id
_entity_poly.type
_entity_poly.pdbx_seq_one_letter_code
_entity_poly.pdbx_strand_id
1 'polypeptide(L)'
;MIERIKKSLQTKLKTLLVLLVTVVLYNGWEPSLGIFPTGFYDFTFNHYGAVDILTFSLIMIIAYKNGAFRKFFDIFRWKNLLFILFFIIGGIVFIALAHKLYFQMTSALVAFPEHGVDVANSLARTPFWIHSLDLFVIGPICEELIFREYLYRLFDKKWLACFVSVVVFAWIHTGFTYSFFFYLPMSLVVTLAYHRRKAIGESIILHSSINLINNYLPYLLNFLVP
;
A
#
# COMPACT_ATOMS: atom_id res chain seq x y z
N MET A 1 -3.24 -34.88 14.73
CA MET A 1 -3.73 -34.17 13.51
C MET A 1 -4.69 -33.03 13.86
N ILE A 2 -5.72 -33.29 14.65
CA ILE A 2 -6.77 -32.31 15.05
C ILE A 2 -6.19 -31.06 15.74
N GLU A 3 -5.30 -31.22 16.72
CA GLU A 3 -4.67 -30.07 17.42
C GLU A 3 -3.86 -29.15 16.50
N ARG A 4 -3.21 -29.72 15.47
CA ARG A 4 -2.46 -28.94 14.47
C ARG A 4 -3.40 -28.11 13.59
N ILE A 5 -4.55 -28.68 13.21
CA ILE A 5 -5.59 -27.98 12.45
C ILE A 5 -6.18 -26.85 13.29
N LYS A 6 -6.54 -27.13 14.55
CA LYS A 6 -7.11 -26.15 15.49
C LYS A 6 -6.17 -24.95 15.69
N LYS A 7 -4.89 -25.20 15.95
CA LYS A 7 -3.87 -24.14 16.10
C LYS A 7 -3.68 -23.31 14.83
N SER A 8 -3.69 -23.96 13.66
CA SER A 8 -3.62 -23.26 12.37
C SER A 8 -4.84 -22.35 12.17
N LEU A 9 -6.04 -22.86 12.41
CA LEU A 9 -7.28 -22.11 12.28
C LEU A 9 -7.32 -20.91 13.23
N GLN A 10 -6.95 -21.10 14.50
CA GLN A 10 -6.84 -20.01 15.48
C GLN A 10 -5.86 -18.93 15.04
N THR A 11 -4.71 -19.32 14.48
CA THR A 11 -3.71 -18.38 13.98
C THR A 11 -4.26 -17.58 12.80
N LYS A 12 -4.93 -18.25 11.85
CA LYS A 12 -5.55 -17.58 10.69
C LYS A 12 -6.69 -16.66 11.09
N LEU A 13 -7.55 -17.08 12.02
CA LEU A 13 -8.62 -16.25 12.55
C LEU A 13 -8.06 -14.99 13.23
N LYS A 14 -7.03 -15.13 14.06
CA LYS A 14 -6.34 -13.97 14.66
C LYS A 14 -5.81 -13.03 13.59
N THR A 15 -5.12 -13.54 12.57
CA THR A 15 -4.58 -12.73 11.46
C THR A 15 -5.71 -12.03 10.69
N LEU A 16 -6.83 -12.72 10.45
CA LEU A 16 -8.00 -12.14 9.79
C LEU A 16 -8.61 -11.00 10.61
N LEU A 17 -8.75 -11.18 11.92
CA LEU A 17 -9.23 -10.11 12.80
C LEU A 17 -8.30 -8.89 12.80
N VAL A 18 -6.98 -9.12 12.85
CA VAL A 18 -6.00 -8.03 12.76
C VAL A 18 -6.08 -7.31 11.40
N LEU A 19 -6.24 -8.06 10.31
CA LEU A 19 -6.46 -7.50 8.97
C LEU A 19 -7.69 -6.61 8.96
N LEU A 20 -8.85 -7.12 9.40
CA LEU A 20 -10.11 -6.39 9.39
C LEU A 20 -10.05 -5.12 10.24
N VAL A 21 -9.50 -5.21 11.46
CA VAL A 21 -9.32 -4.02 12.33
C VAL A 21 -8.39 -3.01 11.67
N THR A 22 -7.30 -3.44 11.04
CA THR A 22 -6.36 -2.53 10.36
C THR A 22 -7.03 -1.84 9.17
N VAL A 23 -7.84 -2.56 8.39
CA VAL A 23 -8.61 -1.99 7.26
C VAL A 23 -9.65 -0.98 7.74
N VAL A 24 -10.39 -1.32 8.80
CA VAL A 24 -11.43 -0.44 9.38
C VAL A 24 -10.83 0.77 10.08
N LEU A 25 -9.65 0.64 10.68
CA LEU A 25 -8.88 1.81 11.05
C LEU A 25 -8.56 2.53 9.73
N TYR A 26 -7.58 2.11 8.95
CA TYR A 26 -7.06 2.89 7.81
C TYR A 26 -8.11 3.53 6.86
N ASN A 27 -9.22 2.85 6.57
CA ASN A 27 -10.24 3.35 5.63
C ASN A 27 -11.59 3.69 6.26
N GLY A 28 -11.86 3.35 7.52
CA GLY A 28 -13.24 3.35 8.04
C GLY A 28 -13.92 4.71 8.09
N TRP A 29 -13.12 5.78 8.09
CA TRP A 29 -13.58 7.17 8.07
C TRP A 29 -13.86 7.71 6.66
N GLU A 30 -13.72 6.91 5.60
CA GLU A 30 -14.16 7.28 4.27
C GLU A 30 -15.70 7.22 4.17
N PRO A 31 -16.39 8.33 3.86
CA PRO A 31 -17.86 8.37 3.83
C PRO A 31 -18.47 7.37 2.85
N SER A 32 -17.76 7.07 1.75
CA SER A 32 -18.22 6.13 0.72
C SER A 32 -18.39 4.69 1.24
N LEU A 33 -17.75 4.33 2.36
CA LEU A 33 -17.87 3.00 2.96
C LEU A 33 -19.09 2.83 3.87
N GLY A 34 -19.70 3.92 4.34
CA GLY A 34 -20.92 3.88 5.16
C GLY A 34 -20.82 3.06 6.46
N ILE A 35 -19.61 2.92 7.01
CA ILE A 35 -19.33 2.13 8.23
C ILE A 35 -19.81 2.87 9.48
N PHE A 36 -19.73 4.20 9.50
CA PHE A 36 -20.09 5.04 10.65
C PHE A 36 -21.26 5.99 10.32
N PRO A 37 -21.97 6.53 11.33
CA PRO A 37 -23.01 7.54 11.10
C PRO A 37 -22.45 8.83 10.47
N THR A 38 -23.28 9.58 9.74
CA THR A 38 -22.88 10.82 9.05
C THR A 38 -22.17 11.83 9.95
N GLY A 39 -22.65 12.04 11.17
CA GLY A 39 -22.00 12.94 12.13
C GLY A 39 -20.58 12.53 12.55
N PHE A 40 -20.21 11.25 12.41
CA PHE A 40 -18.84 10.81 12.61
C PHE A 40 -17.93 11.29 11.47
N TYR A 41 -18.39 11.23 10.22
CA TYR A 41 -17.64 11.72 9.07
C TYR A 41 -17.42 13.24 9.12
N ASP A 42 -18.42 13.99 9.56
CA ASP A 42 -18.27 15.43 9.80
C ASP A 42 -17.23 15.71 10.89
N PHE A 43 -17.25 14.93 11.97
CA PHE A 43 -16.24 15.04 13.03
C PHE A 43 -14.84 14.72 12.51
N THR A 44 -14.66 13.64 11.76
CA THR A 44 -13.35 13.24 11.22
C THR A 44 -12.84 14.23 10.19
N PHE A 45 -13.69 14.76 9.32
CA PHE A 45 -13.31 15.81 8.37
C PHE A 45 -12.78 17.06 9.08
N ASN A 46 -13.47 17.52 10.13
CA ASN A 46 -13.06 18.69 10.91
C ASN A 46 -11.78 18.46 11.73
N HIS A 47 -11.39 17.21 11.99
CA HIS A 47 -10.23 16.84 12.80
C HIS A 47 -9.26 15.91 12.07
N TYR A 48 -9.25 15.95 10.73
CA TYR A 48 -8.63 14.94 9.87
C TYR A 48 -7.21 14.56 10.32
N GLY A 49 -6.33 15.54 10.53
CA GLY A 49 -4.95 15.27 10.96
C GLY A 49 -4.82 14.62 12.34
N ALA A 50 -5.68 14.97 13.31
CA ALA A 50 -5.64 14.36 14.64
C ALA A 50 -6.17 12.92 14.63
N VAL A 51 -7.24 12.69 13.87
CA VAL A 51 -7.83 11.35 13.68
C VAL A 51 -6.83 10.43 13.00
N ASP A 52 -6.17 10.89 11.94
CA ASP A 52 -5.23 10.08 11.18
C ASP A 52 -3.98 9.71 11.99
N ILE A 53 -3.42 10.64 12.76
CA ILE A 53 -2.31 10.36 13.70
C ILE A 53 -2.73 9.35 14.76
N LEU A 54 -3.92 9.52 15.35
CA LEU A 54 -4.42 8.62 16.39
C LEU A 54 -4.56 7.19 15.86
N THR A 55 -5.15 7.05 14.68
CA THR A 55 -5.48 5.76 14.13
C THR A 55 -4.26 5.07 13.53
N PHE A 56 -3.35 5.81 12.89
CA PHE A 56 -2.03 5.34 12.53
C PHE A 56 -1.26 4.84 13.76
N SER A 57 -1.29 5.58 14.88
CA SER A 57 -0.66 5.15 16.13
C SER A 57 -1.24 3.82 16.64
N LEU A 58 -2.57 3.66 16.59
CA LEU A 58 -3.22 2.39 16.94
C LEU A 58 -2.80 1.25 16.00
N ILE A 59 -2.75 1.48 14.69
CA ILE A 59 -2.28 0.52 13.69
C ILE A 59 -0.83 0.10 14.02
N MET A 60 0.05 1.05 14.33
CA MET A 60 1.44 0.76 14.67
C MET A 60 1.57 -0.06 15.96
N ILE A 61 0.78 0.23 16.99
CA ILE A 61 0.72 -0.56 18.22
C ILE A 61 0.27 -2.00 17.93
N ILE A 62 -0.80 -2.16 17.14
CA ILE A 62 -1.32 -3.48 16.73
C ILE A 62 -0.26 -4.24 15.94
N ALA A 63 0.40 -3.58 14.99
CA ALA A 63 1.43 -4.16 14.15
C ALA A 63 2.65 -4.61 14.94
N TYR A 64 3.13 -3.77 15.86
CA TYR A 64 4.22 -4.10 16.77
C TYR A 64 3.86 -5.31 17.65
N LYS A 65 2.69 -5.32 18.30
CA LYS A 65 2.22 -6.43 19.14
C LYS A 65 2.05 -7.74 18.38
N ASN A 66 1.73 -7.68 17.09
CA ASN A 66 1.62 -8.86 16.21
C ASN A 66 2.95 -9.23 15.52
N GLY A 67 4.04 -8.54 15.85
CA GLY A 67 5.38 -8.88 15.39
C GLY A 67 5.64 -8.54 13.92
N ALA A 68 4.94 -7.55 13.36
CA ALA A 68 5.10 -7.17 11.96
C ALA A 68 6.53 -6.72 11.62
N PHE A 69 7.16 -6.02 12.56
CA PHE A 69 8.48 -5.42 12.38
C PHE A 69 9.64 -6.30 12.86
N ARG A 70 9.43 -7.60 13.12
CA ARG A 70 10.47 -8.51 13.65
C ARG A 70 11.77 -8.54 12.83
N LYS A 71 11.69 -8.34 11.51
CA LYS A 71 12.83 -8.34 10.59
C LYS A 71 13.23 -6.95 10.09
N PHE A 72 12.73 -5.88 10.72
CA PHE A 72 12.90 -4.53 10.21
C PHE A 72 14.39 -4.15 10.12
N PHE A 73 15.16 -4.38 11.18
CA PHE A 73 16.59 -4.04 11.17
C PHE A 73 17.45 -4.93 10.26
N ASP A 74 16.95 -6.08 9.80
CA ASP A 74 17.69 -6.91 8.82
C ASP A 74 17.90 -6.18 7.49
N ILE A 75 17.13 -5.13 7.22
CA ILE A 75 17.21 -4.30 6.01
C ILE A 75 18.60 -3.69 5.85
N PHE A 76 19.23 -3.27 6.94
CA PHE A 76 20.53 -2.58 6.93
C PHE A 76 21.71 -3.50 6.60
N ARG A 77 21.47 -4.81 6.41
CA ARG A 77 22.50 -5.71 5.91
C ARG A 77 22.80 -5.37 4.45
N TRP A 78 24.07 -5.17 4.11
CA TRP A 78 24.53 -4.81 2.75
C TRP A 78 23.88 -5.60 1.61
N LYS A 79 23.75 -6.92 1.74
CA LYS A 79 23.06 -7.75 0.72
C LYS A 79 21.61 -7.32 0.50
N ASN A 80 20.89 -6.98 1.56
CA ASN A 80 19.50 -6.54 1.48
C ASN A 80 19.37 -5.12 0.93
N LEU A 81 20.29 -4.22 1.28
CA LEU A 81 20.37 -2.88 0.68
C LEU A 81 20.56 -2.97 -0.83
N LEU A 82 21.44 -3.85 -1.32
CA LEU A 82 21.62 -4.09 -2.76
C LEU A 82 20.34 -4.63 -3.42
N PHE A 83 19.64 -5.55 -2.77
CA PHE A 83 18.35 -6.04 -3.28
C PHE A 83 17.28 -4.94 -3.30
N ILE A 84 17.19 -4.11 -2.26
CA ILE A 84 16.26 -2.98 -2.23
C ILE A 84 16.57 -2.01 -3.36
N LEU A 85 17.84 -1.65 -3.56
CA LEU A 85 18.26 -0.79 -4.67
C LEU A 85 17.91 -1.41 -6.03
N PHE A 86 18.16 -2.72 -6.20
CA PHE A 86 17.76 -3.45 -7.40
C PHE A 86 16.25 -3.38 -7.63
N PHE A 87 15.43 -3.57 -6.59
CA PHE A 87 13.98 -3.46 -6.71
C PHE A 87 13.50 -2.03 -6.97
N ILE A 88 14.15 -1.01 -6.41
CA ILE A 88 13.84 0.39 -6.71
C ILE A 88 14.12 0.66 -8.18
N ILE A 89 15.35 0.46 -8.65
CA ILE A 89 15.74 0.78 -10.03
C ILE A 89 15.01 -0.12 -11.02
N GLY A 90 15.16 -1.44 -10.87
CA GLY A 90 14.57 -2.41 -11.78
C GLY A 90 13.05 -2.41 -11.73
N GLY A 91 12.46 -2.21 -10.56
CA GLY A 91 11.01 -2.10 -10.39
C GLY A 91 10.45 -0.85 -11.06
N ILE A 92 11.10 0.32 -10.91
CA ILE A 92 10.67 1.55 -11.59
C ILE A 92 10.78 1.41 -13.10
N VAL A 93 11.89 0.85 -13.61
CA VAL A 93 12.04 0.58 -15.06
C VAL A 93 10.94 -0.37 -15.54
N PHE A 94 10.67 -1.46 -14.81
CA PHE A 94 9.60 -2.39 -15.15
C PHE A 94 8.22 -1.73 -15.15
N ILE A 95 7.91 -0.93 -14.12
CA ILE A 95 6.64 -0.21 -14.01
C ILE A 95 6.50 0.77 -15.18
N ALA A 96 7.53 1.56 -15.50
CA ALA A 96 7.51 2.52 -16.60
C ALA A 96 7.29 1.82 -17.97
N LEU A 97 7.93 0.67 -18.19
CA LEU A 97 7.73 -0.12 -19.41
C LEU A 97 6.30 -0.69 -19.48
N ALA A 98 5.78 -1.21 -18.36
CA ALA A 98 4.42 -1.73 -18.30
C ALA A 98 3.38 -0.63 -18.52
N HIS A 99 3.58 0.55 -17.95
CA HIS A 99 2.75 1.74 -18.19
C HIS A 99 2.82 2.20 -19.64
N LYS A 100 4.00 2.20 -20.26
CA LYS A 100 4.14 2.51 -21.69
C LYS A 100 3.30 1.56 -22.55
N LEU A 101 3.35 0.25 -22.28
CA LEU A 101 2.52 -0.73 -23.00
C LEU A 101 1.03 -0.50 -22.74
N TYR A 102 0.65 -0.22 -21.49
CA TYR A 102 -0.74 0.08 -21.12
C TYR A 102 -1.31 1.27 -21.91
N PHE A 103 -0.56 2.37 -22.01
CA PHE A 103 -0.98 3.57 -22.75
C PHE A 103 -0.95 3.39 -24.27
N GLN A 104 -0.24 2.39 -24.80
CA GLN A 104 -0.34 2.02 -26.22
C GLN A 104 -1.62 1.25 -26.55
N MET A 105 -2.17 0.54 -25.56
CA MET A 105 -3.36 -0.32 -25.72
C MET A 105 -4.66 0.36 -25.30
N THR A 106 -4.58 1.45 -24.53
CA THR A 106 -5.74 2.14 -23.96
C THR A 106 -5.77 3.59 -24.45
N SER A 107 -6.86 4.01 -25.09
CA SER A 107 -7.04 5.41 -25.50
C SER A 107 -6.97 6.33 -24.28
N ALA A 108 -6.26 7.46 -24.41
CA ALA A 108 -6.01 8.40 -23.30
C ALA A 108 -7.28 8.82 -22.54
N LEU A 109 -8.44 8.91 -23.21
CA LEU A 109 -9.74 9.28 -22.60
C LEU A 109 -10.32 8.22 -21.64
N VAL A 110 -9.87 6.97 -21.70
CA VAL A 110 -10.29 5.85 -20.82
C VAL A 110 -9.17 5.48 -19.84
N ALA A 111 -7.96 5.98 -20.06
CA ALA A 111 -6.74 5.57 -19.35
C ALA A 111 -6.46 6.39 -18.08
N PHE A 112 -7.18 7.49 -17.84
CA PHE A 112 -7.03 8.23 -16.60
C PHE A 112 -7.73 7.46 -15.47
N PRO A 113 -7.02 7.11 -14.38
CA PRO A 113 -7.68 6.60 -13.20
C PRO A 113 -8.62 7.68 -12.70
N GLU A 114 -9.90 7.38 -12.56
CA GLU A 114 -10.91 8.26 -11.96
C GLU A 114 -10.38 8.84 -10.62
N HIS A 115 -9.60 8.05 -9.88
CA HIS A 115 -8.93 8.46 -8.64
C HIS A 115 -7.73 9.40 -8.78
N GLY A 116 -7.05 9.49 -9.93
CA GLY A 116 -5.92 10.41 -10.11
C GLY A 116 -6.34 11.88 -10.03
N VAL A 117 -7.56 12.18 -10.49
CA VAL A 117 -8.17 13.51 -10.42
C VAL A 117 -8.63 13.83 -8.99
N ASP A 118 -9.22 12.86 -8.29
CA ASP A 118 -9.64 13.04 -6.89
C ASP A 118 -8.47 13.19 -5.94
N VAL A 119 -7.40 12.40 -6.13
CA VAL A 119 -6.14 12.56 -5.39
C VAL A 119 -5.60 13.96 -5.65
N ALA A 120 -5.39 14.37 -6.91
CA ALA A 120 -4.87 15.71 -7.25
C ALA A 120 -5.71 16.85 -6.64
N ASN A 121 -7.04 16.76 -6.70
CA ASN A 121 -7.95 17.72 -6.09
C ASN A 121 -7.90 17.74 -4.55
N SER A 122 -7.59 16.59 -3.94
CA SER A 122 -7.38 16.47 -2.49
C SER A 122 -6.01 17.05 -2.10
N LEU A 123 -4.96 16.79 -2.90
CA LEU A 123 -3.61 17.33 -2.71
C LEU A 123 -3.60 18.85 -2.72
N ALA A 124 -4.40 19.46 -3.60
CA ALA A 124 -4.52 20.91 -3.70
C ALA A 124 -5.17 21.57 -2.48
N ARG A 125 -5.91 20.81 -1.66
CA ARG A 125 -6.70 21.32 -0.52
C ARG A 125 -6.05 21.03 0.84
N THR A 126 -5.08 20.13 0.90
CA THR A 126 -4.35 19.78 2.12
C THR A 126 -2.98 20.46 2.18
N PRO A 127 -2.52 20.94 3.36
CA PRO A 127 -1.15 21.41 3.50
C PRO A 127 -0.13 20.38 3.01
N PHE A 128 0.86 20.83 2.24
CA PHE A 128 1.85 19.98 1.58
C PHE A 128 2.48 18.92 2.49
N TRP A 129 2.84 19.31 3.73
CA TRP A 129 3.47 18.41 4.69
C TRP A 129 2.55 17.29 5.18
N ILE A 130 1.26 17.58 5.35
CA ILE A 130 0.26 16.60 5.80
C ILE A 130 0.05 15.56 4.70
N HIS A 131 -0.25 16.01 3.47
CA HIS A 131 -0.38 15.09 2.35
C HIS A 131 0.90 14.29 2.08
N SER A 132 2.09 14.91 2.18
CA SER A 132 3.34 14.18 1.96
C SER A 132 3.56 13.08 3.00
N LEU A 133 3.17 13.29 4.26
CA LEU A 133 3.22 12.24 5.27
C LEU A 133 2.27 11.09 4.92
N ASP A 134 1.06 11.40 4.45
CA ASP A 134 0.08 10.39 4.04
C ASP A 134 0.59 9.58 2.85
N LEU A 135 1.03 10.24 1.78
CA LEU A 135 1.40 9.59 0.51
C LEU A 135 2.69 8.76 0.59
N PHE A 136 3.66 9.19 1.41
CA PHE A 136 4.99 8.58 1.45
C PHE A 136 5.26 7.76 2.70
N VAL A 137 4.50 7.95 3.78
CA VAL A 137 4.77 7.29 5.06
C VAL A 137 3.55 6.51 5.54
N ILE A 138 2.46 7.18 5.91
CA ILE A 138 1.30 6.55 6.56
C ILE A 138 0.63 5.56 5.61
N GLY A 139 0.32 5.99 4.38
CA GLY A 139 -0.32 5.16 3.36
C GLY A 139 0.49 3.92 3.03
N PRO A 140 1.76 4.04 2.58
CA PRO A 140 2.60 2.89 2.32
C PRO A 140 2.73 1.94 3.51
N ILE A 141 2.90 2.43 4.74
CA ILE A 141 2.98 1.55 5.92
C ILE A 141 1.68 0.78 6.12
N CYS A 142 0.53 1.45 6.11
CA CYS A 142 -0.77 0.84 6.34
C CYS A 142 -1.12 -0.17 5.25
N GLU A 143 -0.89 0.19 3.98
CA GLU A 143 -1.14 -0.69 2.85
C GLU A 143 -0.23 -1.91 2.85
N GLU A 144 1.06 -1.76 3.12
CA GLU A 144 1.97 -2.91 3.25
C GLU A 144 1.56 -3.83 4.41
N LEU A 145 1.06 -3.27 5.53
CA LEU A 145 0.53 -4.06 6.64
C LEU A 145 -0.70 -4.88 6.22
N ILE A 146 -1.65 -4.24 5.54
CA ILE A 146 -2.88 -4.88 5.06
C ILE A 146 -2.56 -5.97 4.03
N PHE A 147 -1.88 -5.61 2.94
CA PHE A 147 -1.76 -6.46 1.77
C PHE A 147 -0.62 -7.47 1.87
N ARG A 148 0.55 -7.05 2.39
CA ARG A 148 1.77 -7.89 2.37
C ARG A 148 1.94 -8.61 3.69
N GLU A 149 1.61 -8.00 4.82
CA GLU A 149 1.82 -8.63 6.11
C GLU A 149 0.64 -9.48 6.58
N TYR A 150 -0.60 -8.96 6.54
CA TYR A 150 -1.75 -9.68 7.09
C TYR A 150 -2.48 -10.53 6.05
N LEU A 151 -2.91 -9.95 4.93
CA LEU A 151 -3.62 -10.68 3.86
C LEU A 151 -2.77 -11.83 3.33
N TYR A 152 -1.50 -11.58 3.03
CA TYR A 152 -0.55 -12.58 2.55
C TYR A 152 -0.44 -13.80 3.49
N ARG A 153 -0.52 -13.60 4.81
CA ARG A 153 -0.37 -14.65 5.82
C ARG A 153 -1.59 -15.56 5.97
N LEU A 154 -2.73 -15.20 5.39
CA LEU A 154 -3.92 -16.05 5.39
C LEU A 154 -3.76 -17.31 4.52
N PHE A 155 -2.83 -17.25 3.56
CA PHE A 155 -2.63 -18.29 2.56
C PHE A 155 -1.39 -19.15 2.87
N ASP A 156 -1.56 -20.48 2.79
CA ASP A 156 -0.44 -21.42 3.02
C ASP A 156 0.48 -21.50 1.79
N LYS A 157 -0.12 -21.45 0.59
CA LYS A 157 0.61 -21.51 -0.69
C LYS A 157 1.18 -20.13 -1.03
N LYS A 158 2.51 -20.01 -1.07
CA LYS A 158 3.18 -18.73 -1.31
C LYS A 158 2.80 -18.07 -2.66
N TRP A 159 2.63 -18.86 -3.72
CA TRP A 159 2.24 -18.32 -5.03
C TRP A 159 0.81 -17.74 -4.99
N LEU A 160 -0.11 -18.40 -4.28
CA LEU A 160 -1.49 -17.93 -4.11
C LEU A 160 -1.51 -16.66 -3.27
N ALA A 161 -0.75 -16.62 -2.17
CA ALA A 161 -0.60 -15.43 -1.34
C ALA A 161 -0.10 -14.22 -2.15
N CYS A 162 0.90 -14.46 -3.00
CA CYS A 162 1.45 -13.44 -3.90
C CYS A 162 0.40 -12.97 -4.90
N PHE A 163 -0.28 -13.90 -5.58
CA PHE A 163 -1.32 -13.57 -6.56
C PHE A 163 -2.45 -12.75 -5.92
N VAL A 164 -2.99 -13.20 -4.78
CA VAL A 164 -4.08 -12.50 -4.10
C VAL A 164 -3.62 -11.12 -3.60
N SER A 165 -2.44 -11.03 -2.99
CA SER A 165 -1.89 -9.73 -2.55
C SER A 165 -1.74 -8.75 -3.72
N VAL A 166 -1.30 -9.22 -4.89
CA VAL A 166 -1.13 -8.35 -6.06
C VAL A 166 -2.48 -7.87 -6.60
N VAL A 167 -3.40 -8.81 -6.81
CA VAL A 167 -4.72 -8.56 -7.42
C VAL A 167 -5.59 -7.71 -6.50
N VAL A 168 -5.70 -8.04 -5.21
CA VAL A 168 -6.57 -7.31 -4.29
C VAL A 168 -6.07 -5.89 -4.05
N PHE A 169 -4.75 -5.68 -3.97
CA PHE A 169 -4.18 -4.33 -3.91
C PHE A 169 -4.58 -3.51 -5.13
N ALA A 170 -4.35 -4.01 -6.35
CA ALA A 170 -4.70 -3.27 -7.57
C ALA A 170 -6.21 -3.02 -7.64
N TRP A 171 -7.02 -4.03 -7.31
CA TRP A 171 -8.48 -3.94 -7.36
C TRP A 171 -9.06 -2.89 -6.42
N ILE A 172 -8.61 -2.84 -5.16
CA ILE A 172 -9.12 -1.85 -4.19
C ILE A 172 -8.83 -0.41 -4.64
N HIS A 173 -7.72 -0.18 -5.35
CA HIS A 173 -7.34 1.14 -5.82
C HIS A 173 -8.02 1.58 -7.11
N THR A 174 -8.67 0.67 -7.85
CA THR A 174 -9.15 0.98 -9.21
C THR A 174 -10.52 0.43 -9.55
N GLY A 175 -11.07 -0.46 -8.73
CA GLY A 175 -12.13 -1.37 -9.16
C GLY A 175 -11.66 -2.29 -10.30
N PHE A 176 -12.59 -2.98 -10.95
CA PHE A 176 -12.32 -3.77 -12.16
C PHE A 176 -12.45 -2.93 -13.44
N THR A 177 -11.87 -1.72 -13.41
CA THR A 177 -11.76 -0.83 -14.58
C THR A 177 -10.46 -1.10 -15.35
N TYR A 178 -10.27 -0.46 -16.50
CA TYR A 178 -9.00 -0.54 -17.22
C TYR A 178 -7.79 -0.07 -16.40
N SER A 179 -7.99 0.84 -15.44
CA SER A 179 -6.93 1.31 -14.53
C SER A 179 -6.38 0.22 -13.62
N PHE A 180 -7.08 -0.91 -13.45
CA PHE A 180 -6.54 -2.10 -12.76
C PHE A 180 -5.18 -2.54 -13.32
N PHE A 181 -5.05 -2.54 -14.66
CA PHE A 181 -3.80 -2.90 -15.32
C PHE A 181 -2.69 -1.85 -15.17
N PHE A 182 -3.04 -0.61 -14.83
CA PHE A 182 -2.09 0.44 -14.48
C PHE A 182 -1.48 0.23 -13.08
N TYR A 183 -2.27 -0.20 -12.09
CA TYR A 183 -1.80 -0.44 -10.72
C TYR A 183 -1.11 -1.81 -10.53
N LEU A 184 -1.44 -2.79 -11.37
CA LEU A 184 -0.89 -4.15 -11.28
C LEU A 184 0.65 -4.24 -11.26
N PRO A 185 1.41 -3.56 -12.16
CA PRO A 185 2.86 -3.64 -12.18
C PRO A 185 3.51 -3.16 -10.87
N MET A 186 3.00 -2.05 -10.33
CA MET A 186 3.44 -1.51 -9.04
C MET A 186 3.19 -2.51 -7.93
N SER A 187 1.95 -3.00 -7.83
CA SER A 187 1.54 -3.99 -6.84
C SER A 187 2.40 -5.27 -6.89
N LEU A 188 2.74 -5.74 -8.10
CA LEU A 188 3.61 -6.88 -8.32
C LEU A 188 5.01 -6.63 -7.77
N VAL A 189 5.64 -5.51 -8.11
CA VAL A 189 7.00 -5.15 -7.68
C VAL A 189 7.13 -5.14 -6.16
N VAL A 190 6.23 -4.43 -5.47
CA VAL A 190 6.29 -4.34 -3.99
C VAL A 190 5.98 -5.68 -3.32
N THR A 191 5.08 -6.49 -3.90
CA THR A 191 4.77 -7.82 -3.38
C THR A 191 5.94 -8.79 -3.57
N LEU A 192 6.66 -8.71 -4.69
CA LEU A 192 7.85 -9.53 -4.93
C LEU A 192 8.99 -9.19 -3.96
N ALA A 193 9.18 -7.90 -3.66
CA ALA A 193 10.13 -7.48 -2.63
C ALA A 193 9.80 -8.10 -1.27
N TYR A 194 8.53 -8.07 -0.85
CA TYR A 194 8.08 -8.74 0.35
C TYR A 194 8.25 -10.28 0.27
N HIS A 195 7.83 -10.90 -0.84
CA HIS A 195 7.80 -12.35 -1.04
C HIS A 195 9.14 -13.03 -0.74
N ARG A 196 10.24 -12.37 -1.11
CA ARG A 196 11.62 -12.86 -0.98
C ARG A 196 11.99 -13.23 0.46
N ARG A 197 11.70 -12.35 1.43
CA ARG A 197 12.13 -12.54 2.84
C ARG A 197 11.01 -12.48 3.87
N LYS A 198 9.81 -12.08 3.46
CA LYS A 198 8.69 -11.73 4.35
C LYS A 198 9.12 -10.70 5.40
N ALA A 199 9.78 -9.64 4.93
CA ALA A 199 10.27 -8.53 5.73
C ALA A 199 9.54 -7.27 5.26
N ILE A 200 8.53 -6.85 6.03
CA ILE A 200 7.63 -5.77 5.63
C ILE A 200 8.34 -4.44 5.38
N GLY A 201 9.41 -4.14 6.12
CA GLY A 201 10.12 -2.89 5.93
C GLY A 201 10.78 -2.77 4.53
N GLU A 202 11.10 -3.88 3.86
CA GLU A 202 11.63 -3.82 2.49
C GLU A 202 10.56 -3.35 1.50
N SER A 203 9.34 -3.86 1.63
CA SER A 203 8.24 -3.44 0.76
C SER A 203 7.73 -2.04 1.12
N ILE A 204 7.76 -1.65 2.41
CA ILE A 204 7.45 -0.28 2.84
C ILE A 204 8.42 0.71 2.19
N ILE A 205 9.73 0.50 2.34
CA ILE A 205 10.75 1.41 1.78
C ILE A 205 10.60 1.50 0.26
N LEU A 206 10.40 0.36 -0.41
CA LEU A 206 10.21 0.32 -1.85
C LEU A 206 8.95 1.07 -2.29
N HIS A 207 7.82 0.84 -1.61
CA HIS A 207 6.56 1.49 -1.91
C HIS A 207 6.65 3.01 -1.71
N SER A 208 7.14 3.45 -0.55
CA SER A 208 7.41 4.86 -0.27
C SER A 208 8.34 5.49 -1.32
N SER A 209 9.39 4.78 -1.74
CA SER A 209 10.33 5.27 -2.75
C SER A 209 9.67 5.43 -4.11
N ILE A 210 8.86 4.46 -4.54
CA ILE A 210 8.15 4.54 -5.83
C ILE A 210 7.13 5.67 -5.80
N ASN A 211 6.37 5.83 -4.71
CA ASN A 211 5.46 6.96 -4.56
C ASN A 211 6.21 8.29 -4.64
N LEU A 212 7.32 8.42 -3.92
CA LEU A 212 8.14 9.63 -3.92
C LEU A 212 8.67 9.96 -5.33
N ILE A 213 9.23 8.95 -6.01
CA ILE A 213 9.83 9.13 -7.34
C ILE A 213 8.74 9.45 -8.37
N ASN A 214 7.65 8.70 -8.41
CA ASN A 214 6.59 8.93 -9.41
C ASN A 214 5.90 10.28 -9.21
N ASN A 215 5.72 10.73 -7.97
CA ASN A 215 5.08 12.01 -7.71
C ASN A 215 6.02 13.20 -7.93
N TYR A 216 7.30 13.12 -7.54
CA TYR A 216 8.19 14.29 -7.59
C TYR A 216 9.18 14.35 -8.75
N LEU A 217 9.56 13.21 -9.33
CA LEU A 217 10.52 13.19 -10.45
C LEU A 217 10.03 14.01 -11.66
N PRO A 218 8.75 13.99 -12.05
CA PRO A 218 8.27 14.83 -13.15
C PRO A 218 8.47 16.33 -12.89
N TYR A 219 8.22 16.80 -11.65
CA TYR A 219 8.41 18.20 -11.28
C TYR A 219 9.91 18.58 -11.25
N LEU A 220 10.77 17.69 -10.76
CA LEU A 220 12.21 17.91 -10.76
C LEU A 220 12.78 18.00 -12.18
N LEU A 221 12.35 17.12 -13.08
CA LEU A 221 12.81 17.11 -14.48
C LEU A 221 12.31 18.33 -15.25
N ASN A 222 11.06 18.75 -15.04
CA ASN A 222 10.51 19.97 -15.64
C ASN A 222 11.18 21.25 -15.11
N PHE A 223 11.72 21.25 -13.88
CA PHE A 223 12.50 22.37 -13.35
C PHE A 223 13.92 22.44 -13.95
N LEU A 224 14.50 21.28 -14.29
CA LEU A 224 15.86 21.16 -14.81
C LEU A 224 15.97 21.28 -16.34
N VAL A 225 14.86 21.08 -17.05
CA VAL A 225 14.76 21.22 -18.51
C VAL A 225 13.72 22.32 -18.81
N PRO A 226 14.14 23.60 -18.87
CA PRO A 226 13.25 24.71 -19.22
C PRO A 226 12.75 24.64 -20.66
#